data_AF-A0A6G9SSY4-F1
#
_entry.id   AF-A0A6G9SSY4-F1
#
_cell.length_a   1.000
_cell.length_b   1.000
_cell.length_c   1.000
_cell.angle_alpha   90.00
_cell.angle_beta   90.00
_cell.angle_gamma   90.00
#
_symmetry.space_group_name_H-M   'P 1'
#
loop_
_entity.id
_entity.type
_entity.pdbx_description
1 polymer ?
#
loop_
_entity_poly.entity_id
_entity_poly.type
_entity_poly.pdbx_seq_one_letter_code
_entity_poly.pdbx_strand_id
1 'polypeptide(L)'
;MIVLFSLGSLGVVGGSFFLRKAFSSSGEPEVVTDTSRYTEIRNTLLSKDYKIKHFPIQIPSDAKDVRIAYSPGVLQGGSFFQVRMKQSPQEVKKLLSQYKPVTKREFRGGNTNEHINLENGVPTTFFYTGDESEESFPPSYEILVLDAEDRGTPGFKWNHGSSYGLAIDSSASEIVYWAEQW
;
A
#
# COMPACT_ATOMS: atom_id res chain seq x y z
N MET A 1 3.10 -61.79 42.64
CA MET A 1 4.05 -60.98 43.43
C MET A 1 4.22 -59.65 42.68
N ILE A 2 4.04 -58.56 43.43
CA ILE A 2 4.02 -57.13 43.03
C ILE A 2 5.37 -56.76 42.38
N VAL A 3 5.48 -55.84 41.42
CA VAL A 3 5.70 -54.39 41.63
C VAL A 3 5.39 -53.58 40.36
N LEU A 4 4.50 -52.59 40.51
CA LEU A 4 4.39 -51.40 39.67
C LEU A 4 5.64 -50.53 39.84
N PHE A 5 6.15 -49.96 38.74
CA PHE A 5 6.74 -48.62 38.78
C PHE A 5 6.12 -47.74 37.69
N SER A 6 5.77 -46.55 38.16
CA SER A 6 4.99 -45.51 37.51
C SER A 6 5.86 -44.46 36.80
N LEU A 7 5.21 -43.73 35.89
CA LEU A 7 5.38 -42.30 35.57
C LEU A 7 6.63 -41.86 34.79
N GLY A 8 6.35 -41.42 33.55
CA GLY A 8 7.17 -40.51 32.78
C GLY A 8 6.27 -39.75 31.80
N SER A 9 5.57 -38.74 32.29
CA SER A 9 4.78 -37.79 31.51
C SER A 9 5.70 -37.02 30.56
N LEU A 10 5.56 -37.22 29.25
CA LEU A 10 6.13 -36.33 28.24
C LEU A 10 5.29 -35.05 28.21
N GLY A 11 5.71 -34.08 29.03
CA GLY A 11 5.27 -32.70 28.90
C GLY A 11 5.81 -32.14 27.59
N VAL A 12 4.94 -31.95 26.60
CA VAL A 12 5.24 -31.11 25.45
C VAL A 12 5.13 -29.66 25.93
N VAL A 13 6.26 -29.12 26.40
CA VAL A 13 6.40 -27.70 26.69
C VAL A 13 6.35 -26.95 25.35
N GLY A 14 5.46 -25.96 25.30
CA GLY A 14 5.17 -25.18 24.12
C GLY A 14 6.42 -24.50 23.53
N GLY A 15 6.60 -24.71 22.24
CA GLY A 15 7.23 -23.72 21.37
C GLY A 15 6.16 -23.20 20.44
N SER A 16 5.55 -22.07 20.76
CA SER A 16 4.77 -21.30 19.79
C SER A 16 5.73 -20.82 18.72
N PHE A 17 5.98 -21.66 17.72
CA PHE A 17 6.78 -21.29 16.56
C PHE A 17 5.95 -20.27 15.77
N PHE A 18 6.23 -18.99 15.99
CA PHE A 18 5.84 -17.94 15.06
C PHE A 18 6.60 -18.22 13.76
N LEU A 19 5.97 -18.98 12.86
CA LEU A 19 6.42 -19.14 11.48
C LEU A 19 6.34 -17.77 10.81
N ARG A 20 7.41 -16.98 10.91
CA ARG A 20 7.66 -15.89 9.99
C ARG A 20 7.78 -16.53 8.62
N LYS A 21 6.76 -16.32 7.77
CA LYS A 21 6.73 -16.80 6.39
C LYS A 21 8.01 -16.31 5.70
N ALA A 22 8.92 -17.25 5.42
CA ALA A 22 10.09 -16.99 4.60
C ALA A 22 9.60 -16.72 3.17
N PHE A 23 10.14 -15.68 2.54
CA PHE A 23 9.76 -15.21 1.21
C PHE A 23 9.72 -16.36 0.20
N SER A 24 8.58 -16.51 -0.48
CA SER A 24 8.42 -17.41 -1.62
C SER A 24 9.17 -16.84 -2.83
N SER A 25 10.00 -17.64 -3.48
CA SER A 25 10.74 -17.27 -4.71
C SER A 25 9.87 -17.34 -5.98
N SER A 26 8.54 -17.38 -5.86
CA SER A 26 7.64 -17.21 -6.99
C SER A 26 7.73 -15.75 -7.44
N GLY A 27 8.19 -15.49 -8.66
CA GLY A 27 8.31 -14.15 -9.26
C GLY A 27 6.96 -13.44 -9.51
N GLU A 28 5.95 -13.70 -8.69
CA GLU A 28 4.71 -12.95 -8.64
C GLU A 28 4.76 -11.93 -7.49
N PRO A 29 4.18 -10.74 -7.67
CA PRO A 29 3.91 -9.77 -6.61
C PRO A 29 3.27 -10.44 -5.38
N GLU A 30 4.04 -10.65 -4.30
CA GLU A 30 3.44 -11.07 -3.03
C GLU A 30 2.87 -9.84 -2.34
N VAL A 31 1.54 -9.68 -2.37
CA VAL A 31 0.85 -8.62 -1.64
C VAL A 31 0.95 -8.88 -0.14
N VAL A 32 1.80 -8.10 0.53
CA VAL A 32 1.93 -8.15 1.99
C VAL A 32 0.81 -7.35 2.65
N THR A 33 -0.12 -8.05 3.32
CA THR A 33 -1.27 -7.45 4.03
C THR A 33 -1.08 -7.33 5.54
N ASP A 34 0.02 -7.86 6.09
CA ASP A 34 0.37 -7.76 7.51
C ASP A 34 0.74 -6.31 7.89
N THR A 35 -0.13 -5.66 8.66
CA THR A 35 0.02 -4.26 9.08
C THR A 35 1.21 -4.03 10.01
N SER A 36 1.67 -5.06 10.72
CA SER A 36 2.84 -4.95 11.62
C SER A 36 4.14 -4.67 10.86
N ARG A 37 4.16 -4.97 9.56
CA ARG A 37 5.32 -4.76 8.68
C ARG A 37 5.41 -3.36 8.09
N TYR A 38 4.47 -2.46 8.39
CA TYR A 38 4.46 -1.10 7.86
C TYR A 38 5.83 -0.41 7.95
N THR A 39 6.39 -0.35 9.16
CA THR A 39 7.64 0.37 9.43
C THR A 39 8.83 -0.27 8.71
N GLU A 40 8.87 -1.60 8.65
CA GLU A 40 9.89 -2.37 7.91
C GLU A 40 9.84 -2.04 6.42
N ILE A 41 8.65 -2.14 5.81
CA ILE A 41 8.43 -1.89 4.38
C ILE A 41 8.78 -0.44 4.05
N ARG A 42 8.24 0.52 4.82
CA ARG A 42 8.50 1.95 4.63
C ARG A 42 9.99 2.28 4.69
N ASN A 43 10.71 1.77 5.68
CA ASN A 43 12.15 2.03 5.81
C ASN A 43 12.94 1.41 4.64
N THR A 44 12.54 0.22 4.20
CA THR A 44 13.13 -0.44 3.03
C THR A 44 12.93 0.41 1.77
N LEU A 45 11.70 0.88 1.53
CA LEU A 45 11.37 1.73 0.37
C LEU A 45 12.11 3.07 0.41
N LEU A 46 12.23 3.68 1.59
CA LEU A 46 12.99 4.92 1.77
C LEU A 46 14.48 4.73 1.44
N SER A 47 15.07 3.60 1.85
CA SER A 47 16.46 3.26 1.53
C SER A 47 16.71 3.02 0.03
N LYS A 48 15.65 2.73 -0.72
CA LYS A 48 15.66 2.51 -2.18
C LYS A 48 15.21 3.75 -2.98
N ASP A 49 15.15 4.93 -2.35
CA ASP A 49 14.72 6.20 -2.95
C ASP A 49 13.30 6.21 -3.55
N TYR A 50 12.40 5.36 -3.03
CA TYR A 50 10.98 5.45 -3.40
C TYR A 50 10.39 6.78 -2.92
N LYS A 51 9.46 7.33 -3.71
CA LYS A 51 8.76 8.58 -3.40
C LYS A 51 7.63 8.33 -2.40
N ILE A 52 8.00 8.06 -1.15
CA ILE A 52 7.08 7.69 -0.05
C ILE A 52 7.11 8.69 1.12
N LYS A 53 7.67 9.89 0.92
CA LYS A 53 7.79 10.89 2.00
C LYS A 53 6.42 11.39 2.51
N HIS A 54 5.37 11.29 1.69
CA HIS A 54 3.99 11.65 2.06
C HIS A 54 3.30 10.61 2.95
N PHE A 55 3.84 9.40 3.04
CA PHE A 55 3.35 8.39 3.98
C PHE A 55 3.68 8.81 5.41
N PRO A 56 2.79 8.53 6.39
CA PRO A 56 3.07 8.82 7.79
C PRO A 56 4.35 8.09 8.26
N ILE A 57 5.01 8.53 9.32
CA ILE A 57 6.24 7.86 9.78
C ILE A 57 5.91 6.52 10.44
N GLN A 58 4.79 6.47 11.15
CA GLN A 58 4.19 5.31 11.78
C GLN A 58 2.70 5.33 11.49
N ILE A 59 2.03 4.18 11.51
CA ILE A 59 0.57 4.15 11.50
C ILE A 59 0.06 4.92 12.73
N PRO A 60 -0.80 5.94 12.56
CA PRO A 60 -1.38 6.67 13.68
C PRO A 60 -2.07 5.72 14.66
N SER A 61 -1.89 5.94 15.96
CA SER A 61 -2.43 5.04 16.99
C SER A 61 -3.96 4.99 17.04
N ASP A 62 -4.61 6.02 16.51
CA ASP A 62 -6.07 6.15 16.38
C ASP A 62 -6.59 5.70 15.01
N ALA A 63 -5.70 5.26 14.10
CA ALA A 63 -6.10 4.76 12.79
C ALA A 63 -6.90 3.46 12.92
N LYS A 64 -7.97 3.37 12.14
CA LYS A 64 -8.85 2.18 12.08
C LYS A 64 -8.78 1.56 10.69
N ASP A 65 -9.21 0.30 10.60
CA ASP A 65 -9.33 -0.45 9.35
C ASP A 65 -8.06 -0.37 8.48
N VAL A 66 -6.90 -0.46 9.13
CA VAL A 66 -5.61 -0.31 8.45
C VAL A 66 -5.38 -1.51 7.53
N ARG A 67 -5.10 -1.24 6.27
CA ARG A 67 -4.73 -2.25 5.27
C ARG A 67 -3.49 -1.81 4.53
N ILE A 68 -2.62 -2.77 4.27
CA ILE A 68 -1.39 -2.56 3.50
C ILE A 68 -1.44 -3.46 2.29
N ALA A 69 -1.01 -2.94 1.15
CA ALA A 69 -0.69 -3.73 -0.02
C ALA A 69 0.71 -3.30 -0.48
N TYR A 70 1.60 -4.27 -0.65
CA TYR A 70 2.98 -4.01 -1.05
C TYR A 70 3.43 -5.09 -2.02
N SER A 71 3.98 -4.67 -3.16
CA SER A 71 4.72 -5.52 -4.07
C SER A 71 6.12 -4.94 -4.27
N PRO A 72 7.20 -5.69 -3.95
CA PRO A 72 8.57 -5.22 -4.12
C PRO A 72 9.01 -5.05 -5.58
N GLY A 73 8.19 -5.47 -6.55
CA GLY A 73 8.60 -5.59 -7.95
C GLY A 73 9.57 -6.75 -8.18
N VAL A 74 9.36 -7.53 -9.23
CA VAL A 74 10.25 -8.62 -9.64
C VAL A 74 10.41 -8.57 -11.16
N LEU A 75 11.66 -8.64 -11.63
CA LEU A 75 12.03 -8.60 -13.05
C LEU A 75 11.53 -7.33 -13.78
N GLN A 76 10.67 -7.49 -14.80
CA GLN A 76 10.09 -6.40 -15.60
C GLN A 76 8.74 -5.91 -15.04
N GLY A 77 8.30 -6.43 -13.89
CA GLY A 77 7.06 -5.99 -13.24
C GLY A 77 7.26 -4.74 -12.39
N GLY A 78 6.26 -3.86 -12.41
CA GLY A 78 6.21 -2.70 -11.52
C GLY A 78 6.16 -3.09 -10.04
N SER A 79 6.40 -2.11 -9.20
CA SER A 79 6.33 -2.19 -7.74
C SER A 79 5.34 -1.16 -7.23
N PHE A 80 4.63 -1.50 -6.16
CA PHE A 80 3.67 -0.60 -5.54
C PHE A 80 3.72 -0.73 -4.04
N PHE A 81 3.35 0.37 -3.38
CA PHE A 81 3.08 0.41 -1.96
C PHE A 81 1.83 1.24 -1.73
N GLN A 82 0.84 0.64 -1.08
CA GLN A 82 -0.43 1.27 -0.78
C GLN A 82 -0.81 1.00 0.68
N VAL A 83 -1.28 2.04 1.37
CA VAL A 83 -1.73 1.96 2.75
C VAL A 83 -3.04 2.69 2.90
N ARG A 84 -4.09 1.93 3.23
CA ARG A 84 -5.43 2.41 3.51
C ARG A 84 -5.67 2.45 5.01
N MET A 85 -6.31 3.51 5.49
CA MET A 85 -6.74 3.62 6.88
C MET A 85 -7.87 4.64 7.02
N LYS A 86 -8.64 4.50 8.09
CA LYS A 86 -9.58 5.54 8.53
C LYS A 86 -8.98 6.37 9.65
N GLN A 87 -9.18 7.67 9.59
CA GLN A 87 -8.80 8.62 10.63
C GLN A 87 -9.98 9.52 11.00
N SER A 88 -9.80 10.41 11.98
CA SER A 88 -10.84 11.38 12.32
C SER A 88 -11.14 12.32 11.14
N PRO A 89 -12.38 12.83 11.00
CA PRO A 89 -12.72 13.84 9.99
C PRO A 89 -11.81 15.08 10.04
N GLN A 90 -11.33 15.43 11.24
CA GLN A 90 -10.39 16.53 11.45
C GLN A 90 -9.03 16.26 10.78
N GLU A 91 -8.49 15.05 10.93
CA GLU A 91 -7.23 14.66 10.26
C GLU A 91 -7.42 14.57 8.74
N VAL A 92 -8.56 14.05 8.26
CA VAL A 92 -8.87 14.03 6.82
C VAL A 92 -8.90 15.45 6.23
N LYS A 93 -9.58 16.38 6.91
CA LYS A 93 -9.64 17.79 6.49
C LYS A 93 -8.26 18.45 6.48
N LYS A 94 -7.42 18.13 7.47
CA LYS A 94 -6.04 18.60 7.57
C LYS A 94 -5.17 18.07 6.42
N LEU A 95 -5.27 16.77 6.10
CA LEU A 95 -4.57 16.17 4.97
C LEU A 95 -4.99 16.81 3.64
N LEU A 96 -6.29 17.03 3.42
CA LEU A 96 -6.78 17.74 2.23
C LEU A 96 -6.20 19.16 2.15
N SER A 97 -6.20 19.89 3.26
CA SER A 97 -5.67 21.26 3.31
C SER A 97 -4.15 21.30 3.08
N GLN A 98 -3.44 20.25 3.48
CA GLN A 98 -2.01 20.10 3.27
C GLN A 98 -1.66 19.73 1.82
N TYR A 99 -2.35 18.75 1.24
CA TYR A 99 -1.94 18.15 -0.03
C TYR A 99 -2.61 18.77 -1.25
N LYS A 100 -3.85 19.24 -1.14
CA LYS A 100 -4.56 19.84 -2.28
C LYS A 100 -3.80 21.00 -2.94
N PRO A 101 -3.16 21.94 -2.21
CA PRO A 101 -2.39 23.03 -2.82
C PRO A 101 -1.13 22.59 -3.58
N VAL A 102 -0.62 21.39 -3.31
CA VAL A 102 0.61 20.85 -3.92
C VAL A 102 0.34 19.70 -4.89
N THR A 103 -0.93 19.30 -5.06
CA THR A 103 -1.36 18.30 -6.02
C THR A 103 -1.14 18.79 -7.45
N LYS A 104 -0.55 17.96 -8.30
CA LYS A 104 -0.32 18.28 -9.73
C LYS A 104 -1.45 17.80 -10.63
N ARG A 105 -2.13 16.71 -10.27
CA ARG A 105 -3.29 16.17 -10.99
C ARG A 105 -4.34 15.66 -10.01
N GLU A 106 -5.60 15.88 -10.34
CA GLU A 106 -6.74 15.42 -9.55
C GLU A 106 -7.64 14.54 -10.42
N PHE A 107 -8.12 13.43 -9.84
CA PHE A 107 -9.13 12.56 -10.44
C PHE A 107 -10.21 12.21 -9.41
N ARG A 108 -11.31 11.59 -9.87
CA ARG A 108 -12.37 11.07 -9.00
C ARG A 108 -12.65 9.61 -9.32
N GLY A 109 -12.55 8.76 -8.30
CA GLY A 109 -12.64 7.31 -8.45
C GLY A 109 -11.63 6.77 -9.47
N GLY A 110 -11.94 5.63 -10.08
CA GLY A 110 -11.20 5.07 -11.20
C GLY A 110 -9.88 4.41 -10.81
N ASN A 111 -9.10 4.01 -11.82
CA ASN A 111 -7.78 3.40 -11.66
C ASN A 111 -6.78 3.96 -12.69
N THR A 112 -5.54 3.49 -12.63
CA THR A 112 -4.47 3.95 -13.52
C THR A 112 -4.80 3.80 -15.02
N ASN A 113 -5.49 2.73 -15.44
CA ASN A 113 -5.85 2.52 -16.84
C ASN A 113 -6.90 3.52 -17.32
N GLU A 114 -7.78 3.98 -16.44
CA GLU A 114 -8.75 5.02 -16.77
C GLU A 114 -8.06 6.39 -16.81
N HIS A 115 -7.27 6.71 -15.78
CA HIS A 115 -6.65 8.03 -15.61
C HIS A 115 -5.63 8.38 -16.69
N ILE A 116 -4.84 7.40 -17.16
CA ILE A 116 -3.84 7.63 -18.21
C ILE A 116 -4.47 7.97 -19.57
N ASN A 117 -5.70 7.52 -19.82
CA ASN A 117 -6.41 7.71 -21.08
C ASN A 117 -7.18 9.04 -21.15
N LEU A 118 -7.18 9.83 -20.08
CA LEU A 118 -7.76 11.17 -20.07
C LEU A 118 -6.82 12.19 -20.74
N GLU A 119 -7.36 13.35 -21.12
CA GLU A 119 -6.56 14.44 -21.67
C GLU A 119 -5.54 14.92 -20.62
N ASN A 120 -4.25 14.90 -20.97
CA ASN A 120 -3.15 15.14 -20.02
C ASN A 120 -3.15 14.20 -18.80
N GLY A 121 -3.71 13.00 -19.00
CA GLY A 121 -3.73 11.91 -18.03
C GLY A 121 -2.34 11.49 -17.59
N VAL A 122 -2.25 11.03 -16.35
CA VAL A 122 -1.04 10.48 -15.76
C VAL A 122 -1.38 9.15 -15.10
N PRO A 123 -0.44 8.19 -15.09
CA PRO A 123 -0.61 6.95 -14.36
C PRO A 123 -0.75 7.25 -12.85
N THR A 124 -1.66 6.52 -12.22
CA THR A 124 -1.95 6.62 -10.79
C THR A 124 -1.66 5.29 -10.12
N THR A 125 -2.67 4.62 -9.58
CA THR A 125 -2.57 3.32 -8.95
C THR A 125 -3.86 2.53 -9.15
N PHE A 126 -3.79 1.22 -9.00
CA PHE A 126 -4.97 0.38 -8.78
C PHE A 126 -5.34 0.37 -7.28
N PHE A 127 -6.59 0.06 -6.96
CA PHE A 127 -7.06 0.04 -5.57
C PHE A 127 -6.75 -1.31 -4.88
N TYR A 128 -5.46 -1.64 -4.73
CA TYR A 128 -4.99 -2.91 -4.15
C TYR A 128 -5.43 -3.19 -2.70
N THR A 129 -5.81 -2.15 -1.96
CA THR A 129 -6.35 -2.26 -0.59
C THR A 129 -7.88 -2.20 -0.52
N GLY A 130 -8.54 -2.21 -1.68
CA GLY A 130 -9.98 -2.28 -1.84
C GLY A 130 -10.56 -3.60 -1.37
N ASP A 131 -11.89 -3.63 -1.21
CA ASP A 131 -12.65 -4.82 -0.86
C ASP A 131 -13.13 -5.61 -2.09
N GLU A 132 -13.10 -4.97 -3.26
CA GLU A 132 -13.67 -5.47 -4.50
C GLU A 132 -12.59 -5.93 -5.48
N SER A 133 -12.95 -6.85 -6.36
CA SER A 133 -12.04 -7.42 -7.36
C SER A 133 -11.68 -6.47 -8.50
N GLU A 134 -12.41 -5.35 -8.66
CA GLU A 134 -12.24 -4.44 -9.79
C GLU A 134 -11.02 -3.50 -9.65
N GLU A 135 -10.27 -3.59 -8.55
CA GLU A 135 -9.07 -2.78 -8.24
C GLU A 135 -9.20 -1.29 -8.67
N SER A 136 -10.40 -0.72 -8.55
CA SER A 136 -10.75 0.65 -8.95
C SER A 136 -11.31 1.42 -7.77
N PHE A 137 -10.96 2.70 -7.64
CA PHE A 137 -11.47 3.53 -6.56
C PHE A 137 -12.94 3.89 -6.80
N PRO A 138 -13.81 3.81 -5.77
CA PRO A 138 -15.17 4.32 -5.87
C PRO A 138 -15.22 5.82 -6.22
N PRO A 139 -16.27 6.32 -6.89
CA PRO A 139 -16.40 7.73 -7.28
C PRO A 139 -16.37 8.75 -6.13
N SER A 140 -16.53 8.30 -4.88
CA SER A 140 -16.43 9.14 -3.67
C SER A 140 -14.99 9.57 -3.35
N TYR A 141 -13.99 8.86 -3.88
CA TYR A 141 -12.59 9.15 -3.66
C TYR A 141 -12.11 10.32 -4.53
N GLU A 142 -11.46 11.28 -3.89
CA GLU A 142 -10.63 12.29 -4.56
C GLU A 142 -9.19 11.78 -4.65
N ILE A 143 -8.71 11.56 -5.87
CA ILE A 143 -7.36 11.07 -6.14
C ILE A 143 -6.44 12.27 -6.36
N LEU A 144 -5.53 12.50 -5.42
CA LEU A 144 -4.54 13.58 -5.42
C LEU A 144 -3.18 13.03 -5.86
N VAL A 145 -2.79 13.28 -7.10
CA VAL A 145 -1.46 12.94 -7.62
C VAL A 145 -0.47 14.05 -7.29
N LEU A 146 0.48 13.76 -6.39
CA LEU A 146 1.49 14.73 -5.98
C LEU A 146 2.56 14.90 -7.05
N ASP A 147 2.98 13.80 -7.68
CA ASP A 147 3.81 13.86 -8.87
C ASP A 147 3.70 12.59 -9.71
N ALA A 148 4.07 12.70 -10.97
CA ALA A 148 4.25 11.59 -11.90
C ALA A 148 5.44 11.91 -12.81
N GLU A 149 6.40 11.00 -12.86
CA GLU A 149 7.62 11.14 -13.66
C GLU A 149 7.62 10.10 -14.77
N ASP A 150 7.45 10.56 -16.02
CA ASP A 150 7.56 9.73 -17.22
C ASP A 150 9.04 9.47 -17.49
N ARG A 151 9.43 8.20 -17.45
CA ARG A 151 10.78 7.75 -17.84
C ARG A 151 10.75 6.90 -19.10
N GLY A 152 9.65 7.01 -19.84
CA GLY A 152 9.47 6.30 -21.08
C GLY A 152 10.26 6.85 -22.24
N THR A 153 10.18 6.14 -23.35
CA THR A 153 10.85 6.52 -24.60
C THR A 153 9.92 7.39 -25.47
N PRO A 154 10.44 8.27 -26.33
CA PRO A 154 9.62 9.03 -27.27
C PRO A 154 8.66 8.12 -28.07
N GLY A 155 7.37 8.47 -28.07
CA GLY A 155 6.31 7.65 -28.69
C GLY A 155 5.69 6.58 -27.78
N PHE A 156 6.28 6.30 -26.61
CA PHE A 156 5.80 5.35 -25.61
C PHE A 156 5.84 5.99 -24.22
N LYS A 157 5.06 7.06 -24.05
CA LYS A 157 4.92 7.71 -22.74
C LYS A 157 4.40 6.72 -21.70
N TRP A 158 4.88 6.86 -20.47
CA TRP A 158 4.43 6.09 -19.32
C TRP A 158 4.70 4.58 -19.38
N ASN A 159 5.50 4.08 -20.33
CA ASN A 159 5.91 2.68 -20.31
C ASN A 159 6.92 2.37 -19.19
N HIS A 160 7.57 3.40 -18.64
CA HIS A 160 8.35 3.38 -17.41
C HIS A 160 8.13 4.69 -16.65
N GLY A 161 8.30 4.67 -15.34
CA GLY A 161 8.16 5.87 -14.54
C GLY A 161 7.87 5.61 -13.08
N SER A 162 7.38 6.66 -12.44
CA SER A 162 6.84 6.56 -11.10
C SER A 162 5.74 7.57 -10.90
N SER A 163 4.80 7.27 -10.02
CA SER A 163 3.85 8.26 -9.54
C SER A 163 3.51 7.99 -8.09
N TYR A 164 3.05 9.01 -7.39
CA TYR A 164 2.69 8.88 -5.99
C TYR A 164 1.67 9.92 -5.57
N GLY A 165 0.90 9.59 -4.55
CA GLY A 165 -0.16 10.46 -4.08
C GLY A 165 -1.00 9.90 -2.95
N LEU A 166 -2.18 10.50 -2.81
CA LEU A 166 -3.20 10.10 -1.86
C LEU A 166 -4.53 9.93 -2.59
N ALA A 167 -5.38 9.04 -2.11
CA ALA A 167 -6.79 9.02 -2.43
C ALA A 167 -7.58 9.23 -1.13
N ILE A 168 -8.56 10.12 -1.12
CA ILE A 168 -9.30 10.48 0.09
C ILE A 168 -10.80 10.39 -0.17
N ASP A 169 -11.50 9.60 0.64
CA ASP A 169 -12.95 9.65 0.76
C ASP A 169 -13.30 10.39 2.05
N SER A 170 -13.72 11.65 1.91
CA SER A 170 -14.09 12.50 3.04
C SER A 170 -15.33 12.01 3.78
N SER A 171 -16.24 11.32 3.09
CA SER A 171 -17.49 10.83 3.68
C SER A 171 -17.25 9.60 4.56
N ALA A 172 -16.30 8.74 4.15
CA ALA A 172 -15.89 7.56 4.90
C ALA A 172 -14.75 7.84 5.91
N SER A 173 -14.21 9.07 5.90
CA SER A 173 -13.00 9.46 6.64
C SER A 173 -11.81 8.53 6.36
N GLU A 174 -11.67 8.16 5.09
CA GLU A 174 -10.73 7.14 4.63
C GLU A 174 -9.65 7.76 3.77
N ILE A 175 -8.41 7.35 4.01
CA ILE A 175 -7.23 7.80 3.29
C ILE A 175 -6.49 6.58 2.76
N VAL A 176 -6.05 6.69 1.51
CA VAL A 176 -5.19 5.70 0.86
C VAL A 176 -3.94 6.42 0.38
N TYR A 177 -2.80 6.14 1.00
CA TYR A 177 -1.49 6.58 0.53
C TYR A 177 -1.00 5.59 -0.51
N TRP A 178 -0.43 6.07 -1.61
CA TRP A 178 0.11 5.20 -2.65
C TRP A 178 1.41 5.74 -3.25
N ALA A 179 2.24 4.82 -3.71
CA ALA A 179 3.42 5.08 -4.53
C ALA A 179 3.66 3.88 -5.45
N GLU A 180 3.90 4.16 -6.72
CA GLU A 180 4.13 3.17 -7.78
C GLU A 180 5.40 3.49 -8.56
N GLN A 181 6.10 2.45 -8.99
CA GLN A 181 7.23 2.52 -9.93
C GLN A 181 7.11 1.38 -10.94
N TRP A 182 7.36 1.65 -12.21
CA TRP A 182 7.30 0.67 -13.30
C TRP A 182 8.35 0.97 -14.36
#